data_AF-A0A9D9S376-F1
#
_entry.id   AF-A0A9D9S376-F1
#
_cell.length_a   1.000
_cell.length_b   1.000
_cell.length_c   1.000
_cell.angle_alpha   90.00
_cell.angle_beta   90.00
_cell.angle_gamma   90.00
#
_symmetry.space_group_name_H-M   'P 1'
#
loop_
_entity.id
_entity.type
_entity.pdbx_description
1 polymer ?
#
loop_
_entity_poly.entity_id
_entity_poly.type
_entity_poly.pdbx_seq_one_letter_code
_entity_poly.pdbx_strand_id
1 'polypeptide(L)'
;MSGPPVGEQLRLAREARGLEVADIAQTLKLGPRQVEALEAGDWKGLPGNTFIRGFVRNYARLVQIDQAALMTLLDGVLEVPVNSLGVSEMTPAAMPHSGT
;
A
#
# COMPACT_ATOMS: atom_id res chain seq x y z
N MET A 1 -5.74 -8.42 -23.28
CA MET A 1 -6.38 -8.68 -21.97
C MET A 1 -5.54 -7.94 -20.95
N SER A 2 -6.07 -6.91 -20.28
CA SER A 2 -5.35 -6.31 -19.14
C SER A 2 -5.33 -7.32 -18.01
N GLY A 3 -4.17 -7.49 -17.37
CA GLY A 3 -4.05 -8.31 -16.16
C GLY A 3 -4.84 -7.71 -14.98
N PRO A 4 -4.86 -8.42 -13.83
CA PRO A 4 -5.56 -7.95 -12.64
C PRO A 4 -5.04 -6.59 -12.16
N PRO A 5 -5.88 -5.76 -11.52
CA PRO A 5 -5.47 -4.49 -10.92
C PRO A 5 -4.45 -4.70 -9.79
N VAL A 6 -3.70 -3.64 -9.44
CA VAL A 6 -2.61 -3.68 -8.45
C VAL A 6 -3.05 -4.29 -7.11
N GLY A 7 -4.20 -3.87 -6.58
CA GLY A 7 -4.70 -4.39 -5.30
C GLY A 7 -5.00 -5.89 -5.34
N GLU A 8 -5.62 -6.35 -6.43
CA GLU A 8 -5.93 -7.76 -6.62
C GLU A 8 -4.65 -8.59 -6.79
N GLN A 9 -3.64 -8.08 -7.49
CA GLN A 9 -2.33 -8.75 -7.59
C GLN A 9 -1.68 -8.96 -6.21
N LEU A 10 -1.73 -7.96 -5.34
CA LEU A 10 -1.21 -8.07 -3.97
C LEU A 10 -1.98 -9.12 -3.17
N ARG A 11 -3.32 -9.09 -3.24
CA ARG A 11 -4.18 -10.05 -2.56
C ARG A 11 -3.91 -11.49 -3.00
N LEU A 12 -3.89 -11.73 -4.31
CA LEU A 12 -3.62 -13.06 -4.88
C LEU A 12 -2.24 -13.57 -4.47
N ALA A 13 -1.23 -12.70 -4.47
CA ALA A 13 0.12 -13.06 -4.03
C ALA A 13 0.20 -13.36 -2.52
N ARG A 14 -0.55 -12.63 -1.69
CA ARG A 14 -0.67 -12.94 -0.25
C ARG A 14 -1.31 -14.29 -0.03
N GLU A 15 -2.46 -14.53 -0.66
CA GLU A 15 -3.23 -15.78 -0.54
C GLU A 15 -2.41 -16.98 -1.04
N ALA A 16 -1.67 -16.83 -2.15
CA ALA A 16 -0.77 -17.86 -2.68
C ALA A 16 0.37 -18.24 -1.72
N ARG A 17 0.71 -17.36 -0.76
CA ARG A 17 1.71 -17.62 0.29
C ARG A 17 1.08 -18.07 1.61
N GLY A 18 -0.24 -18.23 1.67
CA GLY A 18 -0.95 -18.64 2.87
C GLY A 18 -0.90 -17.60 4.01
N LEU A 19 -0.69 -16.32 3.67
CA LEU A 19 -0.62 -15.24 4.65
C LEU A 19 -2.00 -14.63 4.89
N GLU A 20 -2.32 -14.29 6.13
CA GLU A 20 -3.50 -13.54 6.48
C GLU A 20 -3.28 -12.03 6.33
N VAL A 21 -4.37 -11.27 6.25
CA VAL A 21 -4.33 -9.79 6.27
C VAL A 21 -3.59 -9.30 7.53
N ALA A 22 -3.77 -9.99 8.66
CA ALA A 22 -3.11 -9.67 9.93
C ALA A 22 -1.59 -9.84 9.88
N ASP A 23 -1.06 -10.80 9.11
CA ASP A 23 0.38 -11.00 8.95
C ASP A 23 1.02 -9.85 8.18
N ILE A 24 0.35 -9.40 7.12
CA ILE A 24 0.79 -8.24 6.34
C ILE A 24 0.71 -6.97 7.18
N ALA A 25 -0.40 -6.77 7.90
CA ALA A 25 -0.61 -5.61 8.76
C ALA A 25 0.52 -5.50 9.80
N GLN A 26 0.84 -6.60 10.49
CA GLN A 26 1.93 -6.64 11.46
C GLN A 26 3.30 -6.39 10.82
N THR A 27 3.60 -7.08 9.71
CA THR A 27 4.91 -6.99 9.06
C THR A 27 5.18 -5.60 8.48
N LEU A 28 4.16 -4.98 7.87
CA LEU A 28 4.25 -3.66 7.26
C LEU A 28 3.95 -2.51 8.22
N LYS A 29 3.61 -2.81 9.48
CA LYS A 29 3.18 -1.83 10.50
C LYS A 29 1.99 -0.98 10.03
N LEU A 30 1.02 -1.64 9.40
CA LEU A 30 -0.23 -1.07 8.92
C LEU A 30 -1.40 -1.54 9.79
N GLY A 31 -2.49 -0.78 9.79
CA GLY A 31 -3.77 -1.28 10.29
C GLY A 31 -4.38 -2.30 9.31
N PRO A 32 -5.13 -3.31 9.77
CA PRO A 32 -5.79 -4.29 8.88
C PRO A 32 -6.65 -3.63 7.79
N ARG A 33 -7.38 -2.57 8.14
CA ARG A 33 -8.17 -1.78 7.18
C ARG A 33 -7.33 -1.13 6.07
N GLN A 34 -6.09 -0.75 6.36
CA GLN A 34 -5.21 -0.19 5.32
C GLN A 34 -4.74 -1.29 4.37
N VAL A 35 -4.48 -2.50 4.87
CA VAL A 35 -4.16 -3.66 4.01
C VAL A 35 -5.35 -4.03 3.14
N GLU A 36 -6.55 -4.08 3.72
CA GLU A 36 -7.80 -4.31 2.97
C GLU A 36 -8.01 -3.23 1.89
N ALA A 37 -7.76 -1.95 2.20
CA ALA A 37 -7.86 -0.87 1.24
C ALA A 37 -6.84 -0.99 0.09
N LEU A 38 -5.59 -1.40 0.39
CA LEU A 38 -4.58 -1.70 -0.64
C LEU A 38 -5.06 -2.84 -1.56
N GLU A 39 -5.61 -3.91 -1.00
CA GLU A 39 -6.09 -5.08 -1.74
C GLU A 39 -7.36 -4.79 -2.56
N ALA A 40 -8.23 -3.92 -2.06
CA ALA A 40 -9.44 -3.48 -2.75
C ALA A 40 -9.16 -2.39 -3.81
N GLY A 41 -7.96 -1.81 -3.83
CA GLY A 41 -7.64 -0.66 -4.65
C GLY A 41 -8.35 0.62 -4.22
N ASP A 42 -8.76 0.73 -2.95
CA ASP A 42 -9.31 1.94 -2.36
C ASP A 42 -8.20 2.92 -1.96
N TRP A 43 -7.56 3.51 -2.97
CA TRP A 43 -6.46 4.46 -2.80
C TRP A 43 -6.89 5.75 -2.10
N LYS A 44 -8.17 6.11 -2.17
CA LYS A 44 -8.72 7.32 -1.56
C LYS A 44 -8.84 7.21 -0.04
N GLY A 45 -9.02 5.99 0.48
CA GLY A 45 -9.02 5.70 1.91
C GLY A 45 -7.63 5.64 2.56
N LEU A 46 -6.56 5.84 1.79
CA LEU A 46 -5.18 5.71 2.22
C LEU A 46 -4.47 7.07 2.33
N PRO A 47 -3.42 7.17 3.16
CA PRO A 47 -2.76 8.45 3.45
C PRO A 47 -1.85 8.91 2.30
N GLY A 48 -2.41 9.49 1.24
CA GLY A 48 -1.67 10.19 0.18
C GLY A 48 -0.75 9.33 -0.70
N ASN A 49 -0.51 9.79 -1.93
CA ASN A 49 0.14 8.97 -2.97
C ASN A 49 1.57 8.54 -2.63
N THR A 50 2.33 9.35 -1.87
CA THR A 50 3.70 9.00 -1.46
C THR A 50 3.74 7.76 -0.56
N PHE A 51 2.83 7.68 0.42
CA PHE A 51 2.78 6.55 1.34
C PHE A 51 2.20 5.31 0.65
N ILE A 52 1.18 5.48 -0.18
CA ILE A 52 0.61 4.39 -0.98
C ILE A 52 1.69 3.68 -1.79
N ARG A 53 2.54 4.44 -2.51
CA ARG A 53 3.68 3.88 -3.26
C ARG A 53 4.65 3.11 -2.35
N GLY A 54 4.94 3.63 -1.16
CA GLY A 54 5.76 2.96 -0.17
C GLY A 54 5.16 1.63 0.30
N PHE A 55 3.86 1.63 0.64
CA PHE A 55 3.15 0.45 1.09
C PHE A 55 3.07 -0.63 0.02
N VAL A 56 2.68 -0.27 -1.20
CA VAL A 56 2.60 -1.21 -2.33
C VAL A 56 3.97 -1.83 -2.62
N ARG A 57 5.04 -1.04 -2.65
CA ARG A 57 6.41 -1.54 -2.87
C ARG A 57 6.83 -2.54 -1.78
N ASN A 58 6.61 -2.19 -0.51
CA ASN A 58 6.98 -3.06 0.61
C ASN A 58 6.12 -4.34 0.65
N TYR A 59 4.83 -4.23 0.33
CA TYR A 59 3.94 -5.38 0.23
C TYR A 59 4.39 -6.32 -0.90
N ALA A 60 4.61 -5.79 -2.11
CA ALA A 60 5.11 -6.57 -3.24
C ALA A 60 6.43 -7.29 -2.94
N ARG A 61 7.36 -6.61 -2.23
CA ARG A 61 8.60 -7.23 -1.73
C ARG A 61 8.32 -8.37 -0.75
N LEU A 62 7.40 -8.16 0.19
CA LEU A 62 7.03 -9.16 1.19
C LEU A 62 6.48 -10.43 0.51
N VAL A 63 5.59 -10.28 -0.48
CA VAL A 63 4.98 -11.40 -1.22
C VAL A 63 5.75 -11.86 -2.45
N GLN A 64 6.94 -11.31 -2.67
CA GLN A 64 7.90 -11.76 -3.71
C GLN A 64 7.36 -11.71 -5.15
N ILE A 65 6.60 -10.66 -5.49
CA ILE A 65 6.18 -10.38 -6.87
C ILE A 65 7.01 -9.26 -7.49
N ASP A 66 6.93 -9.12 -8.83
CA ASP A 66 7.67 -8.08 -9.56
C ASP A 66 7.18 -6.68 -9.20
N GLN A 67 8.02 -5.97 -8.43
CA GLN A 67 7.77 -4.61 -8.00
C GLN A 67 7.77 -3.61 -9.16
N ALA A 68 8.63 -3.79 -10.17
CA ALA A 68 8.76 -2.81 -11.25
C ALA A 68 7.50 -2.78 -12.11
N ALA A 69 7.00 -3.96 -12.49
CA ALA A 69 5.75 -4.09 -13.23
C ALA A 69 4.56 -3.56 -12.41
N LEU A 70 4.48 -3.92 -11.13
CA LEU A 70 3.38 -3.49 -10.26
C LEU A 70 3.36 -1.97 -10.02
N MET A 71 4.53 -1.35 -9.82
CA MET A 71 4.64 0.09 -9.63
C MET A 71 4.28 0.87 -10.90
N THR A 72 4.64 0.36 -12.08
CA THR A 72 4.24 0.95 -13.37
C THR A 72 2.72 1.00 -13.50
N LEU A 73 2.03 -0.07 -13.11
CA LEU A 73 0.57 -0.10 -13.08
C LEU A 73 -0.01 0.87 -12.04
N LEU A 74 0.58 0.94 -10.85
CA LEU A 74 0.13 1.83 -9.79
C LEU A 74 0.26 3.30 -10.19
N ASP A 75 1.36 3.69 -10.84
CA ASP A 75 1.57 5.07 -11.26
C ASP A 75 0.48 5.51 -12.24
N GLY A 76 0.10 4.65 -13.20
CA GLY A 76 -1.03 4.92 -14.09
C GLY A 76 -2.39 5.04 -13.39
N VAL A 77 -2.55 4.50 -12.18
CA VAL A 77 -3.77 4.62 -11.37
C VAL A 77 -3.76 5.89 -10.50
N LEU A 78 -2.59 6.29 -9.98
CA LEU A 78 -2.45 7.43 -9.07
C LEU A 78 -2.27 8.77 -9.78
N GLU A 79 -1.81 8.77 -11.03
CA GLU A 79 -1.63 9.98 -11.84
C GLU A 79 -2.95 10.44 -12.48
N VAL A 80 -3.80 11.06 -11.66
CA VAL A 80 -4.89 11.95 -12.08
C VAL A 80 -4.37 13.41 -11.97
N PRO A 81 -4.66 14.33 -12.92
CA PRO A 81 -3.91 15.58 -13.08
C PRO A 81 -3.92 16.45 -11.82
N VAL A 82 -2.74 16.99 -11.51
CA VAL A 82 -2.45 17.88 -10.39
C VAL A 82 -3.27 19.16 -10.50
N ASN A 83 -4.32 19.28 -9.69
CA ASN A 83 -4.82 20.58 -9.27
C ASN A 83 -5.51 20.43 -7.90
N SER A 84 -4.71 20.27 -6.85
CA SER A 84 -4.99 20.72 -5.47
C SER A 84 -3.83 20.30 -4.57
N LEU A 85 -3.07 21.29 -4.09
CA LEU A 85 -2.14 21.13 -2.97
C LEU A 85 -2.95 20.86 -1.69
N GLY A 86 -3.42 19.62 -1.53
CA GLY A 86 -3.98 19.13 -0.28
C GLY A 86 -2.85 18.60 0.58
N VAL A 87 -2.21 19.47 1.37
CA VAL A 87 -1.37 19.03 2.49
C VAL A 87 -2.30 18.34 3.48
N SER A 88 -2.46 17.02 3.35
CA SER A 88 -3.13 16.23 4.38
C SER A 88 -2.13 16.06 5.51
N GLU A 89 -2.28 16.94 6.49
CA GLU A 89 -1.65 16.91 7.80
C GLU A 89 -1.72 15.50 8.39
N MET A 90 -0.58 14.80 8.40
CA MET A 90 -0.44 13.55 9.10
C MET A 90 0.16 13.91 10.46
N THR A 91 -0.64 13.77 11.52
CA THR A 91 -0.11 13.71 12.88
C THR A 91 1.00 12.67 12.89
N PRO A 92 2.23 13.01 13.28
CA PRO A 92 3.31 12.03 13.34
C PRO A 92 2.93 10.96 14.36
N ALA A 93 2.78 9.71 13.90
CA ALA A 93 2.76 8.56 14.79
C ALA A 93 4.07 8.58 15.58
N ALA A 94 3.96 8.85 16.88
CA ALA A 94 5.08 9.05 17.78
C ALA A 94 6.05 7.87 17.71
N MET A 95 7.26 8.13 17.22
CA MET A 95 8.42 7.29 17.51
C MET A 95 8.85 7.60 18.95
N PRO A 96 8.86 6.63 19.88
CA PRO A 96 9.29 6.89 21.24
C PRO A 96 10.81 7.13 21.27
N HIS A 97 11.22 8.35 21.63
CA HIS A 97 12.57 8.64 22.10
C HIS A 97 12.54 8.88 23.62
N SER A 98 13.26 7.98 24.29
CA SER A 98 13.83 7.89 25.66
C SER A 98 13.47 8.88 26.78
N GLY A 99 13.41 8.34 28.01
CA GLY A 99 13.66 9.09 29.24
C GLY A 99 13.75 8.21 30.50
N THR A 100 14.97 7.82 30.90
CA THR A 100 15.61 8.15 32.20
C THR A 100 17.10 7.87 32.07
#